data_AF-A0AAE2YIM0-F1
#
_entry.id   AF-A0AAE2YIM0-F1
#
_cell.length_a   1.000
_cell.length_b   1.000
_cell.length_c   1.000
_cell.angle_alpha   90.00
_cell.angle_beta   90.00
_cell.angle_gamma   90.00
#
_symmetry.space_group_name_H-M   'P 1'
#
loop_
_entity.id
_entity.type
_entity.pdbx_description
1 polymer ?
#
loop_
_entity_poly.entity_id
_entity_poly.type
_entity_poly.pdbx_seq_one_letter_code
_entity_poly.pdbx_strand_id
1 'polypeptide(L)'
;LTCFLAEQSAQLYLKSALLKVVGDYSRTHRLRQLLSELVKSITSERLKRFAEEYNVHLSSLEDAYIMARYTTKHFTSRDAEESIRLVEVLLRIVEEEVGL
;
A
#
# COMPACT_ATOMS: atom_id res chain seq x y z
N LEU A 1 4.32 -0.23 -16.05
CA LEU A 1 3.12 0.62 -15.83
C LEU A 1 2.19 0.02 -14.78
N THR A 2 1.80 -1.25 -14.89
CA THR A 2 0.85 -1.91 -13.96
C THR A 2 1.27 -1.84 -12.49
N CYS A 3 2.50 -2.22 -12.13
CA CYS A 3 2.99 -2.13 -10.75
C CYS A 3 2.93 -0.70 -10.18
N PHE A 4 3.22 0.30 -11.03
CA PHE A 4 3.15 1.71 -10.65
C PHE A 4 1.70 2.13 -10.35
N LEU A 5 0.73 1.73 -11.18
CA LEU A 5 -0.68 2.05 -10.93
C LEU A 5 -1.21 1.34 -9.68
N ALA A 6 -0.77 0.11 -9.43
CA ALA A 6 -1.12 -0.63 -8.21
C ALA A 6 -0.55 0.06 -6.95
N GLU A 7 0.69 0.53 -6.99
CA GLU A 7 1.28 1.29 -5.88
C GLU A 7 0.51 2.60 -5.65
N GLN A 8 0.20 3.33 -6.72
CA GLN A 8 -0.56 4.58 -6.64
C GLN A 8 -1.97 4.39 -6.08
N SER A 9 -2.67 3.33 -6.47
CA SER A 9 -4.01 3.04 -5.93
C SER A 9 -3.94 2.73 -4.44
N ALA A 10 -2.94 1.95 -4.00
CA ALA A 10 -2.72 1.66 -2.59
C ALA A 10 -2.42 2.93 -1.77
N GLN A 11 -1.57 3.84 -2.27
CA GLN A 11 -1.32 5.12 -1.60
C GLN A 11 -2.59 5.95 -1.44
N LEU A 12 -3.39 6.09 -2.50
CA LEU A 12 -4.61 6.90 -2.47
C LEU A 12 -5.65 6.31 -1.51
N TYR A 13 -5.79 4.98 -1.49
CA TYR A 13 -6.71 4.30 -0.59
C TYR A 13 -6.33 4.50 0.88
N LEU A 14 -5.05 4.31 1.21
CA LEU A 14 -4.56 4.54 2.57
C LEU A 14 -4.70 5.99 3.02
N LYS A 15 -4.47 6.95 2.12
CA LYS A 15 -4.71 8.38 2.41
C LYS A 15 -6.19 8.66 2.67
N SER A 16 -7.09 8.05 1.90
CA SER A 16 -8.54 8.13 2.15
C SER A 16 -8.92 7.54 3.51
N ALA A 17 -8.37 6.37 3.85
CA ALA A 17 -8.59 5.74 5.15
C ALA A 17 -8.09 6.61 6.31
N LEU A 18 -6.88 7.16 6.20
CA LEU A 18 -6.31 8.08 7.19
C LEU A 18 -7.13 9.37 7.33
N LEU A 19 -7.59 9.95 6.22
CA LEU A 19 -8.51 11.10 6.27
C LEU A 19 -9.79 10.76 7.03
N LYS A 20 -10.35 9.57 6.81
CA LYS A 20 -11.57 9.15 7.48
C LYS A 20 -11.37 8.90 8.98
N VAL A 21 -10.26 8.28 9.37
CA VAL A 21 -9.99 7.88 10.76
C VAL A 21 -9.40 9.03 11.59
N VAL A 22 -8.46 9.77 11.03
CA VAL A 22 -7.62 10.77 11.73
C VAL A 22 -7.96 12.20 11.33
N GLY A 23 -8.51 12.42 10.14
CA GLY A 23 -8.78 13.76 9.59
C GLY A 23 -7.60 14.38 8.85
N ASP A 24 -6.43 13.74 8.82
CA ASP A 24 -5.24 14.16 8.07
C ASP A 24 -4.37 12.94 7.71
N TYR A 25 -3.37 13.14 6.86
CA TYR A 25 -2.39 12.12 6.47
C TYR A 25 -1.03 12.74 6.16
N SER A 26 0.05 11.96 6.37
CA SER A 26 1.38 12.40 5.96
C SER A 26 1.46 12.62 4.45
N ARG A 27 1.99 13.77 4.03
CA ARG A 27 2.26 14.11 2.61
C ARG A 27 3.50 13.37 2.08
N THR A 28 3.46 12.04 2.16
CA THR A 28 4.51 11.11 1.75
C THR A 28 4.05 10.25 0.58
N HIS A 29 5.03 9.70 -0.15
CA HIS A 29 4.83 8.66 -1.16
C HIS A 29 5.32 7.29 -0.67
N ARG A 30 5.49 7.12 0.64
CA ARG A 30 5.91 5.88 1.27
C ARG A 30 4.66 5.09 1.71
N LEU A 31 4.27 4.10 0.92
CA LEU A 31 3.16 3.19 1.23
C LEU A 31 3.26 2.56 2.63
N ARG A 32 4.43 2.06 3.01
CA ARG A 32 4.66 1.43 4.32
C ARG A 32 4.51 2.41 5.48
N GLN A 33 4.88 3.67 5.25
CA GLN A 33 4.69 4.72 6.25
C GLN A 33 3.19 5.00 6.45
N LEU A 34 2.44 5.19 5.37
CA LEU A 34 0.98 5.40 5.43
C LEU A 34 0.27 4.22 6.11
N LEU A 35 0.67 2.99 5.77
CA LEU A 35 0.13 1.78 6.41
C LEU A 35 0.47 1.73 7.90
N SER A 36 1.69 2.08 8.29
CA SER A 36 2.09 2.13 9.70
C SER A 36 1.33 3.19 10.48
N GLU A 37 1.06 4.35 9.87
CA GLU A 37 0.21 5.39 10.46
C GLU A 37 -1.20 4.85 10.68
N LEU A 38 -1.81 4.20 9.67
CA LEU A 38 -3.15 3.65 9.79
C LEU A 38 -3.23 2.55 10.87
N VAL A 39 -2.26 1.63 10.91
CA VAL A 39 -2.16 0.58 11.95
C VAL A 39 -2.07 1.17 13.36
N LYS A 40 -1.44 2.34 13.53
CA LYS A 40 -1.38 3.02 14.84
C LYS A 40 -2.68 3.76 15.18
N SER A 41 -3.47 4.11 14.17
CA SER A 41 -4.72 4.87 14.33
C SER A 41 -5.95 3.98 14.58
N ILE A 42 -5.90 2.69 14.25
CA ILE A 42 -7.00 1.74 14.51
C ILE A 42 -6.51 0.51 15.27
N THR A 43 -7.38 -0.06 16.11
CA THR A 43 -7.09 -1.33 16.80
C THR A 43 -7.40 -2.51 15.89
N SER A 44 -6.58 -2.73 14.85
CA SER A 44 -6.72 -3.84 13.91
C SER A 44 -5.50 -4.77 13.93
N GLU A 45 -5.65 -5.90 14.61
CA GLU A 45 -4.61 -6.92 14.67
C GLU A 45 -4.39 -7.59 13.30
N ARG A 46 -5.44 -7.65 12.47
CA ARG A 46 -5.36 -8.19 11.11
C ARG A 46 -4.53 -7.30 10.20
N LEU A 47 -4.79 -5.98 10.20
CA LEU A 47 -4.01 -5.03 9.40
C LEU A 47 -2.56 -4.97 9.87
N LYS A 48 -2.33 -5.05 11.18
CA LYS A 48 -0.98 -5.14 11.75
C LYS A 48 -0.22 -6.37 11.24
N ARG A 49 -0.81 -7.57 11.35
CA ARG A 49 -0.19 -8.80 10.84
C ARG A 49 0.08 -8.74 9.34
N PHE A 50 -0.85 -8.18 8.56
CA PHE A 50 -0.63 -7.98 7.13
C PHE A 50 0.59 -7.08 6.85
N ALA A 51 0.74 -5.97 7.57
CA ALA A 51 1.87 -5.06 7.41
C ALA A 51 3.23 -5.72 7.74
N GLU A 52 3.24 -6.64 8.71
CA GLU A 52 4.43 -7.40 9.12
C GLU A 52 4.75 -8.52 8.10
N GLU A 53 3.77 -9.36 7.76
CA GLU A 53 3.92 -10.50 6.84
C GLU A 53 4.34 -10.06 5.43
N TYR A 54 3.75 -8.97 4.93
CA TYR A 54 3.98 -8.49 3.57
C TYR A 54 5.03 -7.38 3.48
N ASN A 55 5.82 -7.14 4.52
CA ASN A 55 6.77 -6.02 4.55
C ASN A 55 7.73 -5.97 3.34
N VAL A 56 8.28 -7.12 2.95
CA VAL A 56 9.20 -7.25 1.81
C VAL A 56 8.49 -6.96 0.47
N HIS A 57 7.26 -7.45 0.32
CA HIS A 57 6.45 -7.23 -0.86
C HIS A 57 6.03 -5.75 -0.98
N LEU A 58 5.64 -5.13 0.13
CA LEU A 58 5.33 -3.70 0.20
C LEU A 58 6.56 -2.84 -0.11
N SER A 59 7.73 -3.21 0.37
CA SER A 59 8.99 -2.52 0.01
C SER A 59 9.27 -2.64 -1.48
N SER A 60 9.06 -3.82 -2.07
CA SER A 60 9.25 -4.04 -3.51
C SER A 60 8.25 -3.23 -4.36
N LEU A 61 7.02 -3.07 -3.87
CA LEU A 61 6.00 -2.24 -4.50
C LEU A 61 6.36 -0.75 -4.43
N GLU A 62 6.85 -0.25 -3.29
CA GLU A 62 7.40 1.11 -3.16
C GLU A 62 8.60 1.34 -4.10
N ASP A 63 9.48 0.35 -4.24
CA ASP A 63 10.62 0.44 -5.15
C ASP A 63 10.17 0.47 -6.62
N ALA A 64 9.03 -0.16 -6.95
CA ALA A 64 8.44 -0.06 -8.28
C ALA A 64 8.01 1.36 -8.65
N TYR A 65 7.57 2.17 -7.68
CA TYR A 65 7.29 3.59 -7.88
C TYR A 65 8.56 4.39 -8.21
N ILE A 66 9.67 4.12 -7.52
CA ILE A 66 10.96 4.79 -7.75
C ILE A 66 11.58 4.32 -9.07
N MET A 67 11.60 3.01 -9.32
CA MET A 67 12.22 2.41 -10.49
C MET A 67 11.48 2.75 -11.77
N ALA A 68 10.13 2.78 -11.78
CA ALA A 68 9.37 3.15 -12.97
C ALA A 68 9.61 4.59 -13.44
N ARG A 69 10.07 5.48 -12.55
CA ARG A 69 10.38 6.87 -12.86
C ARG A 69 11.86 7.12 -13.15
N TYR A 70 12.76 6.28 -12.64
CA TYR A 70 14.19 6.60 -12.62
C TYR A 70 15.13 5.48 -13.11
N THR A 71 14.63 4.28 -13.48
CA THR A 71 15.49 3.12 -13.85
C THR A 71 14.88 2.22 -14.94
N THR A 72 15.75 1.56 -15.73
CA THR A 72 15.44 0.56 -16.77
C THR A 72 15.08 -0.84 -16.23
N LYS A 73 14.51 -0.96 -15.03
CA LYS A 73 14.18 -2.27 -14.46
C LYS A 73 12.93 -2.81 -15.13
N HIS A 74 13.06 -3.93 -15.84
CA HIS A 74 11.94 -4.59 -16.50
C HIS A 74 11.12 -5.36 -15.46
N PHE A 75 9.86 -4.96 -15.26
CA PHE A 75 8.88 -5.72 -14.49
C PHE A 75 8.31 -6.82 -15.36
N THR A 76 8.28 -8.04 -14.84
CA THR A 76 7.64 -9.18 -15.48
C THR A 76 6.11 -9.10 -15.31
N SER A 77 5.38 -9.89 -16.10
CA SER A 77 3.93 -10.08 -15.88
C SER A 77 3.65 -10.64 -14.48
N ARG A 78 4.52 -11.51 -13.97
CA ARG A 78 4.42 -12.08 -12.62
C ARG A 78 4.53 -10.99 -11.55
N ASP A 79 5.49 -10.07 -11.67
CA ASP A 79 5.64 -8.97 -10.71
C ASP A 79 4.38 -8.08 -10.70
N ALA A 80 3.79 -7.85 -11.87
CA ALA A 80 2.55 -7.08 -12.01
C ALA A 80 1.37 -7.77 -11.33
N GLU A 81 1.20 -9.07 -11.55
CA GLU A 81 0.13 -9.84 -10.90
C GLU A 81 0.31 -9.92 -9.39
N GLU A 82 1.53 -10.17 -8.90
CA GLU A 82 1.83 -10.18 -7.47
C GLU A 82 1.56 -8.82 -6.82
N SER A 83 1.91 -7.73 -7.52
CA SER A 83 1.60 -6.36 -7.08
C SER A 83 0.09 -6.11 -6.99
N ILE A 84 -0.67 -6.50 -8.01
CA ILE A 84 -2.13 -6.33 -8.02
C ILE A 84 -2.75 -7.13 -6.87
N ARG A 85 -2.40 -8.42 -6.74
CA ARG A 85 -2.94 -9.29 -5.68
C ARG A 85 -2.66 -8.72 -4.29
N LEU A 86 -1.44 -8.23 -4.05
CA LEU A 86 -1.07 -7.60 -2.79
C LEU A 86 -1.97 -6.39 -2.47
N VAL A 87 -2.16 -5.53 -3.46
CA VAL A 87 -2.96 -4.30 -3.31
C VAL A 87 -4.43 -4.62 -3.12
N GLU A 88 -4.99 -5.59 -3.84
CA GLU A 88 -6.36 -6.04 -3.64
C GLU A 88 -6.60 -6.57 -2.22
N VAL A 89 -5.67 -7.37 -1.68
CA VAL A 89 -5.76 -7.86 -0.30
C VAL A 89 -5.68 -6.70 0.69
N LEU A 90 -4.74 -5.77 0.51
CA LEU A 90 -4.62 -4.58 1.35
C LEU A 90 -5.92 -3.77 1.37
N LEU A 91 -6.47 -3.46 0.20
CA LEU A 91 -7.70 -2.67 0.06
C LEU A 91 -8.88 -3.36 0.75
N ARG A 92 -9.04 -4.68 0.57
CA ARG A 92 -10.09 -5.44 1.25
C ARG A 92 -9.96 -5.41 2.77
N ILE A 93 -8.74 -5.56 3.30
CA ILE A 93 -8.54 -5.49 4.75
C ILE A 93 -8.86 -4.08 5.25
N VAL A 94 -8.36 -3.04 4.57
CA VAL A 94 -8.64 -1.65 4.98
C VAL A 94 -10.14 -1.35 4.90
N GLU A 95 -10.83 -1.84 3.87
CA GLU A 95 -12.28 -1.73 3.72
C GLU A 95 -13.02 -2.37 4.89
N GLU A 96 -12.69 -3.62 5.24
CA GLU A 96 -13.34 -4.34 6.33
C GLU A 96 -13.08 -3.71 7.71
N GLU A 97 -11.93 -3.08 7.91
CA GLU A 97 -11.51 -2.52 9.20
C GLU A 97 -11.87 -1.03 9.36
N VAL A 98 -12.03 -0.28 8.27
CA VAL A 98 -12.30 1.17 8.26
C VAL A 98 -13.68 1.52 7.67
N GLY A 99 -14.28 0.63 6.88
CA GLY A 99 -15.62 0.75 6.25
C GLY A 99 -15.70 1.82 5.16
N LEU A 100 -14.72 1.87 4.25
CA LEU A 100 -14.51 2.98 3.32
C LEU A 100 -15.60 3.13 2.24
#